data_AF-A0A1A6H1Z7-F1
#
_entry.id   AF-A0A1A6H1Z7-F1
#
_cell.length_a   1.000
_cell.length_b   1.000
_cell.length_c   1.000
_cell.angle_alpha   90.00
_cell.angle_beta   90.00
_cell.angle_gamma   90.00
#
_symmetry.space_group_name_H-M   'P 1'
#
loop_
_entity.id
_entity.type
_entity.pdbx_description
1 polymer ?
#
loop_
_entity_poly.entity_id
_entity_poly.type
_entity_poly.pdbx_seq_one_letter_code
_entity_poly.pdbx_strand_id
1 'polypeptide(L)'
;EWHKDYKKFRETTMYLIIGLENFQRESYIDSLPFLTCAYQNNKELLSKGPYRGHDGELISHYRRECLLKLNEQAAEMFESGEDREVSNGLIIMNEFIVPFLPLLLMDAMEEKDILAVEDMRNRWCSYLGQEMESHLQEKLTDFLPKLLDCSTEIKGFHEPPKLPSYSAHELCERFARIMLSLSRTPADGR
;
A
#
# COMPACT_ATOMS: atom_id res chain seq x y z
N GLU A 1 -30.20 -5.29 -7.02
CA GLU A 1 -28.98 -5.46 -6.18
C GLU A 1 -27.83 -6.07 -6.98
N TRP A 2 -28.04 -7.20 -7.66
CA TRP A 2 -27.04 -7.86 -8.52
C TRP A 2 -26.27 -6.97 -9.52
N HIS A 3 -26.93 -6.05 -10.24
CA HIS A 3 -26.21 -5.13 -11.14
C HIS A 3 -25.29 -4.16 -10.41
N LYS A 4 -25.62 -3.77 -9.17
CA LYS A 4 -24.76 -2.93 -8.34
C LYS A 4 -23.54 -3.72 -7.87
N ASP A 5 -23.73 -4.96 -7.43
CA ASP A 5 -22.62 -5.84 -7.02
C ASP A 5 -21.69 -6.15 -8.19
N TYR A 6 -22.23 -6.42 -9.39
CA TYR A 6 -21.41 -6.64 -10.58
C TYR A 6 -20.66 -5.37 -11.02
N LYS A 7 -21.29 -4.19 -10.92
CA LYS A 7 -20.60 -2.92 -11.14
C LYS A 7 -19.44 -2.75 -10.17
N LYS A 8 -19.66 -3.00 -8.87
CA LYS A 8 -18.62 -2.95 -7.85
C LYS A 8 -17.49 -3.94 -8.12
N PHE A 9 -17.80 -5.17 -8.51
CA PHE A 9 -16.79 -6.15 -8.93
C PHE A 9 -15.92 -5.62 -10.07
N ARG A 10 -16.51 -5.00 -11.10
CA ARG A 10 -15.75 -4.39 -12.21
C ARG A 10 -14.87 -3.22 -11.75
N GLU A 11 -15.38 -2.38 -10.86
CA GLU A 11 -14.62 -1.28 -10.26
C GLU A 11 -13.45 -1.81 -9.42
N THR A 12 -13.68 -2.80 -8.55
CA THR A 12 -12.63 -3.52 -7.79
C THR A 12 -11.57 -4.10 -8.71
N THR A 13 -11.99 -4.70 -9.83
CA THR A 13 -11.08 -5.26 -10.83
C THR A 13 -10.21 -4.16 -11.44
N MET A 14 -10.78 -3.01 -11.78
CA MET A 14 -10.01 -1.89 -12.33
C MET A 14 -9.07 -1.25 -11.31
N TYR A 15 -9.49 -1.13 -10.04
CA TYR A 15 -8.59 -0.72 -8.95
C TYR A 15 -7.40 -1.68 -8.85
N LEU A 16 -7.64 -2.99 -8.86
CA LEU A 16 -6.59 -3.99 -8.80
C LEU A 16 -5.63 -3.88 -10.00
N ILE A 17 -6.16 -3.76 -11.22
CA ILE A 17 -5.35 -3.60 -12.43
C ILE A 17 -4.44 -2.38 -12.33
N ILE A 18 -4.99 -1.20 -12.00
CA ILE A 18 -4.21 0.05 -11.96
C ILE A 18 -3.16 -0.03 -10.85
N GLY A 19 -3.53 -0.53 -9.66
CA GLY A 19 -2.60 -0.72 -8.55
C GLY A 19 -1.41 -1.59 -8.96
N LEU A 20 -1.68 -2.76 -9.54
CA LEU A 20 -0.63 -3.68 -9.99
C LEU A 20 0.20 -3.12 -11.16
N GLU A 21 -0.42 -2.43 -12.11
CA GLU A 21 0.30 -1.79 -13.23
C GLU A 21 1.26 -0.68 -12.73
N ASN A 22 0.87 0.10 -11.72
CA ASN A 22 1.74 1.08 -11.07
C ASN A 22 2.83 0.42 -10.22
N PHE A 23 2.49 -0.66 -9.51
CA PHE A 23 3.46 -1.45 -8.75
C PHE A 23 4.57 -2.00 -9.64
N GLN A 24 4.25 -2.51 -10.84
CA GLN A 24 5.24 -3.00 -11.81
C GLN A 24 6.15 -1.90 -12.38
N ARG A 25 5.73 -0.64 -12.30
CA ARG A 25 6.52 0.53 -12.70
C ARG A 25 7.27 1.16 -11.53
N GLU A 26 7.24 0.52 -10.36
CA GLU A 26 7.81 1.03 -9.11
C GLU A 26 7.21 2.39 -8.68
N SER A 27 6.03 2.75 -9.20
CA SER A 27 5.29 3.93 -8.74
C SER A 27 4.41 3.53 -7.56
N TYR A 28 5.03 3.34 -6.39
CA TYR A 28 4.33 2.85 -5.20
C TYR A 28 3.34 3.87 -4.62
N ILE A 29 3.63 5.17 -4.75
CA ILE A 29 2.72 6.27 -4.39
C ILE A 29 1.41 6.17 -5.19
N ASP A 30 1.49 5.94 -6.50
CA ASP A 30 0.31 5.80 -7.36
C ASP A 30 -0.35 4.42 -7.25
N SER A 31 0.37 3.42 -6.74
CA SER A 31 -0.13 2.05 -6.59
C SER A 31 -0.97 1.88 -5.32
N LEU A 32 -0.47 2.39 -4.19
CA LEU A 32 -0.99 2.11 -2.86
C LEU A 32 -2.48 2.48 -2.67
N PRO A 33 -2.97 3.66 -3.12
CA PRO A 33 -4.38 4.01 -2.99
C PRO A 33 -5.30 3.06 -3.76
N PHE A 34 -4.89 2.61 -4.95
CA PHE A 34 -5.67 1.70 -5.78
C PHE A 34 -5.71 0.30 -5.20
N LEU A 35 -4.57 -0.23 -4.71
CA LEU A 35 -4.51 -1.54 -4.03
C LEU A 35 -5.32 -1.55 -2.73
N THR A 36 -5.31 -0.45 -1.99
CA THR A 36 -6.10 -0.28 -0.77
C THR A 36 -7.60 -0.31 -1.07
N CYS A 37 -8.06 0.43 -2.08
CA CYS A 37 -9.44 0.37 -2.55
C CYS A 37 -9.83 -1.01 -3.06
N ALA A 38 -8.95 -1.67 -3.82
CA ALA A 38 -9.19 -3.02 -4.31
C ALA A 38 -9.41 -3.98 -3.13
N TYR A 39 -8.56 -3.93 -2.11
CA TYR A 39 -8.65 -4.79 -0.93
C TYR A 39 -9.96 -4.58 -0.15
N GLN A 40 -10.28 -3.33 0.19
CA GLN A 40 -11.50 -2.99 0.95
C GLN A 40 -12.77 -3.41 0.18
N ASN A 41 -12.84 -3.06 -1.11
CA ASN A 41 -13.98 -3.44 -1.93
C ASN A 41 -14.08 -4.97 -2.10
N ASN A 42 -12.94 -5.67 -2.19
CA ASN A 42 -12.92 -7.12 -2.33
C ASN A 42 -13.42 -7.82 -1.06
N LYS A 43 -13.01 -7.38 0.14
CA LYS A 43 -13.53 -7.91 1.42
C LYS A 43 -15.05 -7.72 1.52
N GLU A 44 -15.58 -6.56 1.10
CA GLU A 44 -17.05 -6.36 1.07
C GLU A 44 -17.75 -7.25 0.05
N LEU A 45 -17.15 -7.51 -1.11
CA LEU A 45 -17.73 -8.44 -2.09
C LEU A 45 -17.74 -9.87 -1.54
N LEU A 46 -16.61 -10.33 -1.00
CA LEU A 46 -16.45 -11.69 -0.48
C LEU A 46 -17.33 -11.98 0.75
N SER A 47 -17.67 -10.96 1.56
CA SER A 47 -18.64 -11.12 2.65
C SER A 47 -20.05 -11.49 2.15
N LYS A 48 -20.36 -11.24 0.87
CA LYS A 48 -21.61 -11.64 0.20
C LYS A 48 -21.51 -12.99 -0.51
N GLY A 49 -20.35 -13.65 -0.49
CA GLY A 49 -20.13 -14.99 -1.00
C GLY A 49 -18.77 -15.18 -1.69
N PRO A 50 -18.25 -16.42 -1.73
CA PRO A 50 -16.87 -16.70 -2.16
C PRO A 50 -16.59 -16.40 -3.64
N TYR A 51 -17.61 -16.39 -4.50
CA TYR A 51 -17.49 -16.11 -5.94
C TYR A 51 -17.84 -14.67 -6.33
N ARG A 52 -17.86 -13.75 -5.36
CA ARG A 52 -18.22 -12.34 -5.59
C ARG A 52 -17.01 -11.44 -5.86
N GLY A 53 -15.82 -11.89 -5.50
CA GLY A 53 -14.60 -11.11 -5.55
C GLY A 53 -13.44 -11.85 -6.22
N HIS A 54 -12.25 -11.31 -6.03
CA HIS A 54 -10.95 -11.82 -6.45
C HIS A 54 -10.26 -12.56 -5.31
N ASP A 55 -9.13 -13.20 -5.62
CA ASP A 55 -8.23 -13.81 -4.63
C ASP A 55 -7.78 -12.77 -3.58
N GLY A 56 -8.18 -12.99 -2.33
CA GLY A 56 -7.86 -12.10 -1.22
C GLY A 56 -6.37 -12.07 -0.87
N GLU A 57 -5.67 -13.20 -1.00
CA GLU A 57 -4.25 -13.31 -0.65
C GLU A 57 -3.39 -12.49 -1.63
N LEU A 58 -3.72 -12.56 -2.93
CA LEU A 58 -3.04 -11.78 -3.97
C LEU A 58 -3.10 -10.27 -3.65
N ILE A 59 -4.30 -9.75 -3.36
CA ILE A 59 -4.47 -8.32 -3.10
C ILE A 59 -3.83 -7.94 -1.76
N SER A 60 -3.97 -8.79 -0.73
CA SER A 60 -3.31 -8.59 0.58
C SER A 60 -1.80 -8.45 0.41
N HIS A 61 -1.18 -9.39 -0.32
CA HIS A 61 0.25 -9.39 -0.61
C HIS A 61 0.70 -8.10 -1.30
N TYR A 62 0.15 -7.75 -2.46
CA TYR A 62 0.62 -6.56 -3.19
C TYR A 62 0.37 -5.25 -2.42
N ARG A 63 -0.73 -5.15 -1.67
CA ARG A 63 -0.97 -3.97 -0.81
C ARG A 63 0.13 -3.84 0.25
N ARG A 64 0.48 -4.93 0.94
CA ARG A 64 1.52 -4.95 1.97
C ARG A 64 2.90 -4.69 1.37
N GLU A 65 3.26 -5.38 0.29
CA GLU A 65 4.53 -5.17 -0.42
C GLU A 65 4.67 -3.73 -0.92
N CYS A 66 3.59 -3.11 -1.40
CA CYS A 66 3.60 -1.73 -1.85
C CYS A 66 3.94 -0.76 -0.71
N LEU A 67 3.42 -0.99 0.50
CA LEU A 67 3.78 -0.19 1.67
C LEU A 67 5.22 -0.43 2.11
N LEU A 68 5.67 -1.69 2.15
CA LEU A 68 7.05 -2.03 2.50
C LEU A 68 8.05 -1.37 1.54
N LYS A 69 7.81 -1.46 0.23
CA LYS A 69 8.65 -0.85 -0.80
C LYS A 69 8.64 0.68 -0.74
N LEU A 70 7.48 1.29 -0.51
CA LEU A 70 7.38 2.74 -0.34
C LEU A 70 8.10 3.22 0.92
N ASN A 71 8.01 2.45 2.02
CA ASN A 71 8.73 2.73 3.25
C ASN A 71 10.25 2.57 3.08
N GLU A 72 10.70 1.56 2.33
CA GLU A 72 12.10 1.37 1.96
C GLU A 72 12.63 2.58 1.18
N GLN A 73 11.90 3.04 0.16
CA GLN A 73 12.26 4.27 -0.59
C GLN A 73 12.34 5.51 0.31
N ALA A 74 11.37 5.69 1.21
CA ALA A 74 11.38 6.82 2.15
C ALA A 74 12.59 6.78 3.09
N ALA A 75 12.99 5.58 3.52
CA ALA A 75 14.15 5.38 4.38
C ALA A 75 15.46 5.62 3.63
N GLU A 76 15.60 5.15 2.39
CA GLU A 76 16.77 5.43 1.53
C GLU A 76 16.94 6.95 1.29
N MET A 77 15.84 7.65 1.03
CA MET A 77 15.81 9.10 0.91
C MET A 77 16.26 9.80 2.20
N PHE A 78 15.82 9.31 3.35
CA PHE A 78 16.22 9.83 4.66
C PHE A 78 17.72 9.59 4.95
N GLU A 79 18.23 8.40 4.63
CA GLU A 79 19.63 8.01 4.82
C GLU A 79 20.61 8.75 3.91
N SER A 80 20.13 9.31 2.79
CA SER A 80 20.98 10.08 1.87
C SER A 80 21.65 11.30 2.52
N GLY A 81 21.03 11.86 3.56
CA GLY A 81 21.45 13.12 4.19
C GLY A 81 21.28 14.37 3.33
N GLU A 82 20.85 14.25 2.07
CA GLU A 82 20.58 15.39 1.20
C GLU A 82 19.26 16.04 1.61
N ASP A 83 19.27 17.32 1.97
CA ASP A 83 18.10 18.05 2.47
C ASP A 83 16.83 17.84 1.64
N ARG A 84 16.98 17.82 0.31
CA ARG A 84 15.88 17.60 -0.64
C ARG A 84 15.33 16.19 -0.54
N GLU A 85 16.19 15.18 -0.56
CA GLU A 85 15.80 13.77 -0.49
C GLU A 85 15.20 13.45 0.87
N VAL A 86 15.83 13.89 1.96
CA VAL A 86 15.28 13.78 3.32
C VAL A 86 13.88 14.39 3.39
N SER A 87 13.68 15.58 2.80
CA SER A 87 12.36 16.20 2.74
C SER A 87 11.36 15.34 1.96
N ASN A 88 11.75 14.75 0.83
CA ASN A 88 10.88 13.87 0.05
C ASN A 88 10.50 12.60 0.83
N GLY A 89 11.47 11.97 1.50
CA GLY A 89 11.23 10.78 2.32
C GLY A 89 10.25 11.06 3.47
N LEU A 90 10.39 12.21 4.12
CA LEU A 90 9.47 12.62 5.19
C LEU A 90 8.07 12.96 4.67
N ILE A 91 7.94 13.50 3.46
CA ILE A 91 6.64 13.68 2.79
C ILE A 91 5.99 12.30 2.58
N ILE A 92 6.73 11.32 2.06
CA ILE A 92 6.23 9.95 1.89
C ILE A 92 5.75 9.37 3.23
N MET A 93 6.54 9.53 4.29
CA MET A 93 6.18 9.04 5.61
C MET A 93 4.89 9.68 6.14
N ASN A 94 4.75 10.99 6.06
CA ASN A 94 3.61 11.72 6.64
C ASN A 94 2.35 11.66 5.77
N GLU A 95 2.47 11.63 4.45
CA GLU A 95 1.31 11.65 3.54
C GLU A 95 0.84 10.24 3.14
N PHE A 96 1.72 9.22 3.20
CA PHE A 96 1.41 7.86 2.75
C PHE A 96 1.65 6.79 3.81
N ILE A 97 2.84 6.67 4.41
CA ILE A 97 3.09 5.54 5.32
C ILE A 97 2.23 5.63 6.58
N VAL A 98 2.32 6.73 7.33
CA VAL A 98 1.58 6.93 8.58
C VAL A 98 0.06 6.83 8.37
N PRO A 99 -0.55 7.49 7.35
CA PRO A 99 -2.00 7.42 7.15
C PRO A 99 -2.51 6.05 6.71
N PHE A 100 -1.68 5.23 6.02
CA PHE A 100 -2.10 3.92 5.52
C PHE A 100 -1.72 2.76 6.46
N LEU A 101 -0.78 2.95 7.38
CA LEU A 101 -0.36 1.93 8.36
C LEU A 101 -1.53 1.32 9.15
N PRO A 102 -2.51 2.10 9.66
CA PRO A 102 -3.64 1.54 10.39
C PRO A 102 -4.48 0.57 9.55
N LEU A 103 -4.48 0.72 8.23
CA LEU A 103 -5.28 -0.12 7.32
C LEU A 103 -4.74 -1.56 7.22
N LEU A 104 -3.47 -1.78 7.58
CA LEU A 104 -2.88 -3.12 7.74
C LEU A 104 -3.28 -3.75 9.07
N LEU A 105 -3.53 -2.94 10.09
CA LEU A 105 -3.89 -3.39 11.44
C LEU A 105 -5.41 -3.58 11.64
N MET A 106 -6.23 -3.31 10.62
CA MET A 106 -7.68 -3.44 10.72
C MET A 106 -8.16 -4.89 10.88
N ASP A 107 -7.42 -5.84 10.31
CA ASP A 107 -7.74 -7.26 10.38
C ASP A 107 -6.69 -7.97 11.24
N ALA A 108 -7.01 -8.16 12.52
CA ALA A 108 -6.09 -8.75 13.50
C ALA A 108 -5.69 -10.21 13.18
N MET A 109 -6.34 -10.83 12.20
CA MET A 109 -6.00 -12.19 11.74
C MET A 109 -4.91 -12.19 10.65
N GLU A 110 -4.59 -11.05 10.04
CA GLU A 110 -3.57 -10.94 8.99
C GLU A 110 -2.17 -10.79 9.63
N GLU A 111 -1.60 -11.88 10.13
CA GLU A 111 -0.29 -11.87 10.83
C GLU A 111 0.83 -11.24 9.99
N LYS A 112 0.83 -11.46 8.66
CA LYS A 112 1.82 -10.87 7.75
C LYS A 112 1.74 -9.34 7.72
N ASP A 113 0.54 -8.77 7.84
CA ASP A 113 0.36 -7.32 7.89
C ASP A 113 0.88 -6.74 9.20
N ILE A 114 0.60 -7.41 10.32
CA ILE A 114 1.11 -7.01 11.64
C ILE A 114 2.64 -7.04 11.63
N LEU A 115 3.25 -8.12 11.13
CA LEU A 115 4.70 -8.24 11.02
C LEU A 115 5.31 -7.12 10.16
N ALA A 116 4.71 -6.82 9.00
CA ALA A 116 5.19 -5.72 8.15
C ALA A 116 5.13 -4.36 8.85
N VAL A 117 4.09 -4.11 9.66
CA VAL A 117 3.99 -2.88 10.45
C VAL A 117 5.11 -2.81 11.50
N GLU A 118 5.37 -3.90 12.22
CA GLU A 118 6.45 -3.96 13.20
C GLU A 118 7.83 -3.83 12.54
N ASP A 119 8.05 -4.41 11.36
CA ASP A 119 9.30 -4.27 10.60
C ASP A 119 9.54 -2.80 10.20
N MET A 120 8.51 -2.10 9.73
CA MET A 120 8.60 -0.67 9.43
C MET A 120 8.93 0.15 10.68
N ARG A 121 8.24 -0.11 11.80
CA ARG A 121 8.51 0.58 13.09
C ARG A 121 9.94 0.32 13.57
N ASN A 122 10.39 -0.92 13.53
CA ASN A 122 11.73 -1.33 13.95
C ASN A 122 12.80 -0.64 13.12
N ARG A 123 12.61 -0.54 11.80
CA ARG A 123 13.53 0.17 10.92
C ARG A 123 13.72 1.62 11.35
N TRP A 124 12.64 2.38 11.49
CA TRP A 124 12.71 3.80 11.83
C TRP A 124 13.20 4.04 13.27
N CYS A 125 12.82 3.18 14.22
CA CYS A 125 13.36 3.23 15.58
C CYS A 125 14.86 2.96 15.63
N SER A 126 15.41 2.14 14.72
CA SER A 126 16.83 1.80 14.73
C SER A 126 17.75 3.01 14.55
N TYR A 127 17.30 4.07 13.86
CA TYR A 127 18.06 5.30 13.67
C TYR A 127 18.30 6.06 14.99
N LEU A 128 17.47 5.87 16.01
CA LEU A 128 17.69 6.49 17.34
C LEU A 128 18.93 5.94 18.05
N GLY A 129 19.41 4.76 17.66
CA GLY A 129 20.63 4.15 18.19
C GLY A 129 21.89 4.46 17.38
N GLN A 130 21.77 5.22 16.29
CA GLN A 130 22.86 5.52 15.37
C GLN A 130 23.35 6.97 15.54
N GLU A 131 24.61 7.23 15.18
CA GLU A 131 25.12 8.60 15.10
C GLU A 131 24.48 9.31 13.89
N MET A 132 23.90 10.48 14.12
CA MET A 132 23.12 11.22 13.13
C MET A 132 23.24 12.72 13.39
N GLU A 133 23.17 13.53 12.32
CA GLU A 133 23.16 14.98 12.46
C GLU A 133 21.94 15.47 13.24
N SER A 134 22.12 16.49 14.08
CA SER A 134 21.07 17.00 14.97
C SER A 134 19.79 17.41 14.23
N HIS A 135 19.91 17.95 13.01
CA HIS A 135 18.78 18.37 12.21
C HIS A 135 17.97 17.18 11.65
N LEU A 136 18.62 16.04 11.35
CA LEU A 136 17.95 14.80 10.94
C LEU A 136 17.31 14.12 12.16
N GLN A 137 17.99 14.18 13.30
CA GLN A 137 17.46 13.66 14.56
C GLN A 137 16.15 14.34 14.96
N GLU A 138 16.11 15.67 14.87
CA GLU A 138 14.89 16.46 15.12
C GLU A 138 13.74 16.00 14.21
N LYS A 139 13.97 15.96 12.90
CA LYS A 139 13.00 15.50 11.90
C LYS A 139 12.50 14.07 12.17
N LEU A 140 13.39 13.14 12.54
CA LEU A 140 13.03 11.77 12.91
C LEU A 140 12.11 11.76 14.13
N THR A 141 12.51 12.46 15.19
CA THR A 141 11.75 12.49 16.45
C THR A 141 10.38 13.16 16.31
N ASP A 142 10.19 14.03 15.32
CA ASP A 142 8.91 14.69 15.05
C ASP A 142 7.87 13.74 14.45
N PHE A 143 8.26 12.84 13.54
CA PHE A 143 7.30 11.94 12.87
C PHE A 143 7.18 10.58 13.55
N LEU A 144 8.23 10.09 14.22
CA LEU A 144 8.27 8.75 14.81
C LEU A 144 7.11 8.45 15.78
N PRO A 145 6.65 9.38 16.64
CA PRO A 145 5.48 9.14 17.48
C PRO A 145 4.22 8.79 16.68
N LYS A 146 4.03 9.39 15.49
CA LYS A 146 2.87 9.12 14.62
C LYS A 146 2.93 7.72 14.01
N LEU A 147 4.14 7.24 13.71
CA LEU A 147 4.37 5.88 13.19
C LEU A 147 4.11 4.82 14.28
N LEU A 148 4.53 5.11 15.51
CA LEU A 148 4.36 4.21 16.65
C LEU A 148 2.92 4.18 17.16
N ASP A 149 2.26 5.33 17.25
CA ASP A 149 0.86 5.47 17.66
C ASP A 149 -0.04 5.93 16.50
N CYS A 150 -0.28 5.01 15.57
CA CYS A 150 -1.15 5.25 14.42
C CYS A 150 -2.65 5.10 14.74
N SER A 151 -3.02 4.94 16.03
CA SER A 151 -4.41 4.75 16.47
C SER A 151 -5.31 5.96 16.22
N THR A 152 -4.71 7.15 16.09
CA THR A 152 -5.41 8.43 15.88
C THR A 152 -5.53 8.83 14.40
N GLU A 153 -4.81 8.14 13.51
CA GLU A 153 -4.61 8.48 12.08
C GLU A 153 -5.56 7.71 11.12
N ILE A 154 -6.48 6.87 11.63
CA ILE A 154 -7.41 6.03 10.83
C ILE A 154 -8.23 6.84 9.80
N LYS A 155 -8.27 8.17 9.94
CA LYS A 155 -8.96 9.08 9.03
C LYS A 155 -8.26 9.28 7.67
N GLY A 156 -6.98 8.91 7.51
CA GLY A 156 -6.15 9.27 6.36
C GLY A 156 -6.69 8.94 4.96
N PHE A 157 -7.43 7.84 4.79
CA PHE A 157 -7.97 7.46 3.48
C PHE A 157 -9.36 8.07 3.23
N HIS A 158 -9.38 9.37 2.94
CA HIS A 158 -10.64 10.11 2.85
C HIS A 158 -11.40 9.97 1.51
N GLU A 159 -10.72 9.68 0.39
CA GLU A 159 -11.40 9.55 -0.91
C GLU A 159 -10.74 8.50 -1.82
N PRO A 160 -11.51 7.57 -2.42
CA PRO A 160 -10.97 6.60 -3.36
C PRO A 160 -10.47 7.30 -4.64
N PRO A 161 -9.35 6.85 -5.24
CA PRO A 161 -8.84 7.45 -6.46
C PRO A 161 -9.84 7.28 -7.61
N LYS A 162 -9.93 8.28 -8.49
CA LYS A 162 -10.88 8.24 -9.61
C LYS A 162 -10.48 7.18 -10.62
N LEU A 163 -11.43 6.31 -10.98
CA LEU A 163 -11.25 5.36 -12.07
C LEU A 163 -11.43 6.05 -13.43
N PRO A 164 -10.60 5.72 -14.44
CA PRO A 164 -10.86 6.14 -15.82
C PRO A 164 -12.14 5.48 -16.35
N SER A 165 -12.70 6.01 -17.43
CA SER A 165 -13.71 5.27 -18.20
C SER A 165 -13.06 4.07 -18.87
N TYR A 166 -13.74 2.93 -18.89
CA TYR A 166 -13.23 1.70 -19.52
C TYR A 166 -14.34 0.87 -20.15
N SER A 167 -13.99 0.15 -21.21
CA SER A 167 -14.87 -0.83 -21.84
C SER A 167 -14.77 -2.20 -21.14
N ALA A 168 -15.71 -3.11 -21.41
CA ALA A 168 -15.60 -4.49 -20.94
C ALA A 168 -14.40 -5.21 -21.58
N HIS A 169 -14.11 -4.92 -22.84
CA HIS A 169 -12.97 -5.51 -23.55
C HIS A 169 -11.65 -5.08 -22.92
N GLU A 170 -11.48 -3.77 -22.67
CA GLU A 170 -10.30 -3.21 -22.03
C GLU A 170 -10.08 -3.81 -20.63
N LEU A 171 -11.15 -3.93 -19.83
CA LEU A 171 -11.06 -4.53 -18.50
C LEU A 171 -10.48 -5.96 -18.57
N CYS A 172 -11.01 -6.79 -19.48
CA CYS A 172 -10.54 -8.17 -19.66
C CYS A 172 -9.11 -8.23 -20.17
N GLU A 173 -8.76 -7.41 -21.17
CA GLU A 173 -7.43 -7.37 -21.78
C GLU A 173 -6.37 -6.96 -20.75
N ARG A 174 -6.61 -5.87 -20.02
CA ARG A 174 -5.67 -5.37 -19.01
C ARG A 174 -5.53 -6.33 -17.85
N PHE A 175 -6.63 -6.95 -17.40
CA PHE A 175 -6.59 -7.98 -16.36
C PHE A 175 -5.75 -9.19 -16.79
N ALA A 176 -5.99 -9.71 -18.00
CA ALA A 176 -5.21 -10.83 -18.53
C ALA A 176 -3.72 -10.48 -18.62
N ARG A 177 -3.40 -9.29 -19.13
CA ARG A 177 -2.03 -8.81 -19.27
C ARG A 177 -1.30 -8.71 -17.94
N ILE A 178 -1.92 -8.09 -16.92
CA ILE A 178 -1.27 -7.91 -15.62
C ILE A 178 -1.08 -9.25 -14.90
N MET A 179 -2.06 -10.14 -14.94
CA MET A 179 -1.92 -11.47 -14.32
C MET A 179 -0.83 -12.31 -15.00
N LEU A 180 -0.67 -12.20 -16.32
CA LEU A 180 0.42 -12.85 -17.05
C LEU A 180 1.79 -12.30 -16.69
N SER A 181 1.93 -10.99 -16.45
CA SER A 181 3.21 -10.40 -16.05
C SER A 181 3.60 -10.77 -14.62
N LEU A 182 2.65 -10.95 -13.70
CA LEU A 182 2.92 -11.43 -12.33
C LEU A 182 3.48 -12.86 -12.31
N SER A 183 2.96 -13.76 -13.15
CA SER A 183 3.42 -15.16 -13.24
C SER A 183 4.87 -15.33 -13.73
N ARG A 184 5.48 -14.24 -14.22
CA ARG A 184 6.85 -14.22 -14.74
C ARG A 184 7.84 -13.63 -13.74
N THR A 185 7.37 -13.04 -12.64
CA THR A 185 8.23 -12.64 -11.53
C THR A 185 8.71 -13.92 -10.85
N PRO A 186 10.02 -14.20 -10.77
CA PRO A 186 10.51 -15.37 -10.07
C PRO A 186 9.96 -15.36 -8.64
N ALA A 187 9.52 -16.50 -8.14
CA ALA A 187 9.30 -16.70 -6.73
C ALA A 187 10.64 -16.41 -6.03
N ASP A 188 10.76 -15.24 -5.40
CA ASP A 188 11.90 -14.95 -4.57
C ASP A 188 11.87 -15.89 -3.37
N GLY A 189 12.91 -16.72 -3.31
CA GLY A 189 13.57 -17.13 -2.07
C GLY A 189 12.80 -18.04 -1.14
N ARG A 190 13.19 -19.31 -1.15
CA ARG A 190 13.08 -20.20 0.01
C ARG A 190 13.64 -19.59 1.29
#